data_AF-A0A1H5ZP88-F1
#
_entry.id   AF-A0A1H5ZP88-F1
#
_cell.length_a   1.000
_cell.length_b   1.000
_cell.length_c   1.000
_cell.angle_alpha   90.00
_cell.angle_beta   90.00
_cell.angle_gamma   90.00
#
_symmetry.space_group_name_H-M   'P 1'
#
loop_
_entity.id
_entity.type
_entity.pdbx_description
1 polymer ?
#
loop_
_entity_poly.entity_id
_entity_poly.type
_entity_poly.pdbx_seq_one_letter_code
_entity_poly.pdbx_strand_id
1 'polypeptide(L)'
;MLTAVLGAIFSDAPLTAQVAAPKGVLHVAAAADLQPVLPALAEEYERASGIKIVPSFGSSATLTQQLESGAPFDVFLSADRAHPEQLVAASLTTSPQPVPYAHGVLVLWARKDSPAQPLSLTSLTRDKVSRIAVANELHAPYGLAAMTELRALKLDDKLKPKLVVAENIAQTAEFAASGNAQAGLISLTIASSPKFRELGTFVPLPVLYAPLIQCAVVMRSAKDPDVAKAFVAWLTSPAIQHRLKDFGLEPAIP
;
A
#
# COMPACT_ATOMS: atom_id res chain seq x y z
N MET A 1 -26.96 5.52 -73.98
CA MET A 1 -25.69 4.93 -73.48
C MET A 1 -24.92 6.05 -72.80
N LEU A 2 -24.91 6.07 -71.46
CA LEU A 2 -23.77 5.71 -70.59
C LEU A 2 -22.69 6.82 -70.61
N THR A 3 -22.20 7.43 -69.52
CA THR A 3 -22.26 7.14 -68.07
C THR A 3 -21.74 8.39 -67.35
N ALA A 4 -22.37 8.84 -66.26
CA ALA A 4 -21.80 9.84 -65.36
C ALA A 4 -21.22 9.13 -64.13
N VAL A 5 -19.92 9.30 -63.88
CA VAL A 5 -19.21 8.74 -62.73
C VAL A 5 -19.27 9.76 -61.59
N LEU A 6 -20.00 9.42 -60.52
CA LEU A 6 -20.03 10.19 -59.29
C LEU A 6 -18.89 9.71 -58.39
N GLY A 7 -17.88 10.54 -58.16
CA GLY A 7 -16.81 10.27 -57.21
C GLY A 7 -17.28 10.54 -55.78
N ALA A 8 -17.33 9.50 -54.95
CA ALA A 8 -17.59 9.62 -53.52
C ALA A 8 -16.28 9.99 -52.80
N ILE A 9 -16.26 11.15 -52.15
CA ILE A 9 -15.17 11.59 -51.28
C ILE A 9 -15.44 10.96 -49.91
N PHE A 10 -14.65 9.95 -49.54
CA PHE A 10 -14.61 9.44 -48.17
C PHE A 10 -13.77 10.39 -47.32
N SER A 11 -14.41 11.05 -46.35
CA SER A 11 -13.75 11.87 -45.34
C SER A 11 -13.34 10.98 -44.18
N ASP A 12 -12.06 10.58 -44.13
CA ASP A 12 -11.44 9.93 -42.97
C ASP A 12 -11.24 10.95 -41.84
N ALA A 13 -12.24 11.07 -40.95
CA ALA A 13 -12.06 11.76 -39.68
C ALA A 13 -11.50 10.76 -38.65
N PRO A 14 -10.35 11.05 -38.00
CA PRO A 14 -9.79 10.16 -36.99
C PRO A 14 -10.73 10.12 -35.77
N LEU A 15 -11.12 8.89 -35.38
CA LEU A 15 -11.91 8.62 -34.19
C LEU A 15 -11.02 8.85 -32.95
N THR A 16 -10.90 10.10 -32.51
CA THR A 16 -10.36 10.41 -31.17
C THR A 16 -11.28 9.78 -30.14
N ALA A 17 -10.81 8.73 -29.45
CA ALA A 17 -11.49 8.16 -28.30
C ALA A 17 -11.65 9.25 -27.23
N GLN A 18 -12.85 9.81 -27.12
CA GLN A 18 -13.19 10.78 -26.10
C GLN A 18 -13.17 10.06 -24.75
N VAL A 19 -12.10 10.26 -23.96
CA VAL A 19 -12.07 9.81 -22.57
C VAL A 19 -13.16 10.59 -21.84
N ALA A 20 -14.25 9.91 -21.49
CA ALA A 20 -15.35 10.51 -20.74
C ALA A 20 -14.82 11.04 -19.40
N ALA A 21 -15.24 12.24 -19.01
CA ALA A 21 -14.85 12.83 -17.73
C ALA A 21 -15.31 11.93 -16.56
N PRO A 22 -14.57 11.90 -15.43
CA PRO A 22 -14.96 11.09 -14.29
C PRO A 22 -16.36 11.47 -13.78
N LYS A 23 -17.17 10.46 -13.49
CA LYS A 23 -18.53 10.61 -12.92
C LYS A 23 -18.50 11.06 -11.46
N GLY A 24 -17.34 10.96 -10.80
CA GLY A 24 -17.10 11.37 -9.42
C GLY A 24 -15.64 11.19 -9.04
N VAL A 25 -15.27 11.71 -7.88
CA VAL A 25 -13.92 11.60 -7.30
C VAL A 25 -14.03 11.05 -5.89
N LEU A 26 -13.21 10.04 -5.58
CA LEU A 26 -13.09 9.44 -4.26
C LEU A 26 -11.69 9.72 -3.70
N HIS A 27 -11.62 10.45 -2.58
CA HIS A 27 -10.37 10.73 -1.88
C HIS A 27 -10.08 9.60 -0.88
N VAL A 28 -8.96 8.91 -1.07
CA VAL A 28 -8.61 7.73 -0.29
C VAL A 28 -7.34 8.00 0.51
N ALA A 29 -7.45 8.02 1.84
CA ALA A 29 -6.30 7.94 2.73
C ALA A 29 -5.82 6.49 2.77
N ALA A 30 -4.58 6.23 2.35
CA ALA A 30 -4.05 4.88 2.20
C ALA A 30 -2.71 4.71 2.92
N ALA A 31 -2.55 3.61 3.65
CA ALA A 31 -1.27 3.26 4.24
C ALA A 31 -0.17 3.15 3.17
N ALA A 32 1.04 3.56 3.54
CA ALA A 32 2.15 3.72 2.59
C ALA A 32 2.60 2.41 1.91
N ASP A 33 2.29 1.23 2.45
CA ASP A 33 2.54 -0.05 1.80
C ASP A 33 1.69 -0.27 0.53
N LEU A 34 0.61 0.49 0.36
CA LEU A 34 -0.25 0.45 -0.82
C LEU A 34 0.25 1.32 -1.98
N GLN A 35 1.33 2.09 -1.83
CA GLN A 35 1.90 2.90 -2.91
C GLN A 35 2.15 2.13 -4.23
N PRO A 36 2.69 0.88 -4.24
CA PRO A 36 2.88 0.12 -5.46
C PRO A 36 1.61 -0.60 -5.96
N VAL A 37 0.50 -0.55 -5.20
CA VAL A 37 -0.70 -1.36 -5.42
C VAL A 37 -1.89 -0.49 -5.85
N LEU A 38 -2.22 0.52 -5.04
CA LEU A 38 -3.42 1.30 -5.17
C LEU A 38 -3.52 2.08 -6.49
N PRO A 39 -2.44 2.62 -7.09
CA PRO A 39 -2.54 3.26 -8.40
C PRO A 39 -3.07 2.31 -9.49
N ALA A 40 -2.62 1.06 -9.53
CA ALA A 40 -3.09 0.08 -10.52
C ALA A 40 -4.55 -0.32 -10.28
N LEU A 41 -4.96 -0.49 -9.02
CA LEU A 41 -6.35 -0.74 -8.64
C LEU A 41 -7.25 0.46 -8.92
N ALA A 42 -6.74 1.68 -8.73
CA ALA A 42 -7.45 2.93 -9.00
C ALA A 42 -7.79 3.06 -10.48
N GLU A 43 -6.83 2.82 -11.38
CA GLU A 43 -7.08 2.87 -12.82
C GLU A 43 -8.11 1.83 -13.26
N GLU A 44 -8.07 0.63 -12.68
CA GLU A 44 -9.06 -0.40 -12.96
C GLU A 44 -10.45 -0.04 -12.46
N TYR A 45 -10.56 0.45 -11.23
CA TYR A 45 -11.84 0.88 -10.67
C TYR A 45 -12.42 2.04 -11.47
N GLU A 46 -11.59 2.98 -11.92
CA GLU A 46 -12.01 4.09 -12.77
C GLU A 46 -12.51 3.61 -14.13
N ARG A 47 -11.85 2.64 -14.77
CA ARG A 47 -12.36 2.03 -16.01
C ARG A 47 -13.70 1.31 -15.80
N ALA A 48 -13.90 0.65 -14.66
CA ALA A 48 -15.10 -0.13 -14.38
C ALA A 48 -16.30 0.73 -13.96
N SER A 49 -16.07 1.80 -13.22
CA SER A 49 -17.14 2.60 -12.58
C SER A 49 -17.29 4.01 -13.15
N GLY A 50 -16.23 4.55 -13.77
CA GLY A 50 -16.10 5.96 -14.11
C GLY A 50 -15.77 6.86 -12.91
N ILE A 51 -15.49 6.31 -11.72
CA ILE A 51 -15.11 7.06 -10.52
C ILE A 51 -13.59 7.12 -10.42
N LYS A 52 -13.05 8.34 -10.33
CA LYS A 52 -11.62 8.55 -10.15
C LYS A 52 -11.22 8.40 -8.69
N ILE A 53 -10.22 7.57 -8.41
CA ILE A 53 -9.63 7.46 -7.07
C ILE A 53 -8.42 8.39 -6.98
N VAL A 54 -8.40 9.23 -5.95
CA VAL A 54 -7.29 10.13 -5.64
C VAL A 54 -6.68 9.69 -4.31
N PRO A 55 -5.60 8.88 -4.34
CA PRO A 55 -4.98 8.39 -3.13
C PRO A 55 -4.04 9.43 -2.50
N SER A 56 -4.04 9.48 -1.17
CA SER A 56 -3.03 10.16 -0.34
C SER A 56 -2.38 9.14 0.58
N PHE A 57 -1.05 9.03 0.53
CA PHE A 57 -0.31 8.01 1.25
C PHE A 57 0.34 8.54 2.53
N GLY A 58 0.35 7.72 3.59
CA GLY A 58 0.98 8.07 4.87
C GLY A 58 1.12 6.85 5.79
N SER A 59 1.64 7.07 7.01
CA SER A 59 1.55 6.05 8.05
C SER A 59 0.09 5.90 8.50
N SER A 60 -0.34 4.69 8.91
CA SER A 60 -1.70 4.49 9.43
C SER A 60 -2.01 5.44 10.58
N ALA A 61 -1.09 5.62 11.54
CA ALA A 61 -1.30 6.51 12.68
C ALA A 61 -1.44 7.98 12.26
N THR A 62 -0.57 8.46 11.36
CA THR A 62 -0.63 9.84 10.86
C THR A 62 -1.95 10.09 10.13
N LEU A 63 -2.40 9.15 9.31
CA LEU A 63 -3.67 9.27 8.59
C LEU A 63 -4.86 9.21 9.56
N THR A 64 -4.83 8.35 10.57
CA THR A 64 -5.86 8.32 11.63
C THR A 64 -5.95 9.66 12.34
N GLN A 65 -4.83 10.26 12.76
CA GLN A 65 -4.81 11.57 13.39
C GLN A 65 -5.40 12.67 12.48
N GLN A 66 -5.08 12.63 11.19
CA GLN A 66 -5.65 13.56 10.21
C GLN A 66 -7.17 13.38 10.08
N LEU A 67 -7.66 12.14 10.04
CA LEU A 67 -9.09 11.82 9.95
C LEU A 67 -9.84 12.24 11.21
N GLU A 68 -9.26 12.03 12.40
CA GLU A 68 -9.79 12.54 13.67
C GLU A 68 -9.83 14.07 13.71
N SER A 69 -8.87 14.72 13.05
CA SER A 69 -8.82 16.17 12.89
C SER A 69 -9.74 16.71 11.78
N GLY A 70 -10.53 15.85 11.13
CA GLY A 70 -11.50 16.25 10.11
C GLY A 70 -10.94 16.37 8.69
N ALA A 71 -9.82 15.71 8.38
CA ALA A 71 -9.32 15.65 7.01
C ALA A 71 -10.40 15.08 6.06
N PRO A 72 -10.61 15.69 4.87
CA PRO A 72 -11.77 15.42 4.03
C PRO A 72 -11.57 14.21 3.12
N PHE A 73 -11.25 13.05 3.70
CA PHE A 73 -11.16 11.78 2.98
C PHE A 73 -12.49 11.01 3.06
N ASP A 74 -12.78 10.27 2.00
CA ASP A 74 -14.00 9.47 1.89
C ASP A 74 -13.80 8.04 2.42
N VAL A 75 -12.61 7.47 2.16
CA VAL A 75 -12.23 6.11 2.57
C VAL A 75 -10.85 6.13 3.21
N PHE A 76 -10.69 5.35 4.27
CA PHE A 76 -9.39 5.05 4.87
C PHE A 76 -9.05 3.58 4.70
N LEU A 77 -7.86 3.30 4.14
CA LEU A 77 -7.27 1.97 4.00
C LEU A 77 -6.03 1.91 4.90
N SER A 78 -6.15 1.26 6.06
CA SER A 78 -5.04 1.08 7.00
C SER A 78 -4.27 -0.22 6.73
N ALA A 79 -2.99 -0.25 7.08
CA ALA A 79 -2.17 -1.46 7.14
C ALA A 79 -2.43 -2.35 8.39
N ASP A 80 -3.41 -1.98 9.21
CA ASP A 80 -3.85 -2.77 10.37
C ASP A 80 -5.35 -2.60 10.66
N ARG A 81 -5.80 -3.30 11.70
CA ARG A 81 -7.16 -3.25 12.22
C ARG A 81 -7.35 -2.16 13.29
N ALA A 82 -6.34 -1.92 14.12
CA ALA A 82 -6.45 -1.06 15.30
C ALA A 82 -6.80 0.40 14.94
N HIS A 83 -6.19 0.96 13.89
CA HIS A 83 -6.42 2.34 13.49
C HIS A 83 -7.84 2.58 12.94
N PRO A 84 -8.40 1.72 12.05
CA PRO A 84 -9.81 1.79 11.71
C PRO A 84 -10.76 1.58 12.90
N GLU A 85 -10.44 0.69 13.84
CA GLU A 85 -11.24 0.49 15.06
C GLU A 85 -11.28 1.75 15.93
N GLN A 86 -10.18 2.49 16.02
CA GLN A 86 -10.14 3.78 16.71
C GLN A 86 -11.13 4.79 16.08
N LEU A 87 -11.16 4.89 14.75
CA LEU A 87 -12.11 5.78 14.05
C LEU A 87 -13.57 5.35 14.22
N VAL A 88 -13.81 4.04 14.26
CA VAL A 88 -15.13 3.47 14.57
C VAL A 88 -15.55 3.84 16.00
N ALA A 89 -14.67 3.67 16.98
CA ALA A 89 -14.93 4.01 18.38
C ALA A 89 -15.18 5.51 18.57
N ALA A 90 -14.49 6.35 17.80
CA ALA A 90 -14.73 7.80 17.73
C ALA A 90 -16.01 8.18 16.97
N SER A 91 -16.80 7.20 16.48
CA SER A 91 -18.01 7.40 15.69
C SER A 91 -17.78 8.20 14.40
N LEU A 92 -16.58 8.15 13.81
CA LEU A 92 -16.22 8.88 12.59
C LEU A 92 -16.51 8.10 11.30
N THR A 93 -16.95 6.84 11.40
CA THR A 93 -17.20 5.94 10.27
C THR A 93 -18.68 5.66 10.07
N THR A 94 -19.06 5.27 8.85
CA THR A 94 -20.47 4.93 8.54
C THR A 94 -20.89 3.55 9.05
N SER A 95 -19.93 2.63 9.21
CA SER A 95 -20.12 1.25 9.69
C SER A 95 -19.63 1.12 11.14
N PRO A 96 -20.28 0.27 11.98
CA PRO A 96 -19.83 0.00 13.34
C PRO A 96 -18.63 -0.95 13.41
N GLN A 97 -18.11 -1.43 12.27
CA GLN A 97 -16.93 -2.30 12.21
C GLN A 97 -16.09 -2.00 10.95
N PRO A 98 -14.76 -2.08 11.04
CA PRO A 98 -13.89 -2.04 9.86
C PRO A 98 -14.07 -3.29 8.98
N VAL A 99 -13.75 -3.15 7.70
CA VAL A 99 -13.81 -4.23 6.71
C VAL A 99 -12.38 -4.70 6.38
N PRO A 100 -11.98 -5.94 6.76
CA PRO A 100 -10.72 -6.50 6.33
C PRO A 100 -10.66 -6.62 4.80
N TYR A 101 -9.56 -6.19 4.18
CA TYR A 101 -9.40 -6.28 2.72
C TYR A 101 -8.12 -6.99 2.28
N ALA A 102 -7.10 -7.10 3.14
CA ALA A 102 -5.85 -7.82 2.82
C ALA A 102 -5.12 -8.23 4.10
N HIS A 103 -4.17 -9.15 4.00
CA HIS A 103 -3.11 -9.30 4.99
C HIS A 103 -1.75 -8.89 4.39
N GLY A 104 -1.02 -8.09 5.17
CA GLY A 104 0.32 -7.64 4.83
C GLY A 104 1.40 -8.65 5.20
N VAL A 105 2.47 -8.70 4.40
CA VAL A 105 3.65 -9.54 4.67
C VAL A 105 4.88 -8.66 4.87
N LEU A 106 5.60 -8.87 5.97
CA LEU A 106 6.87 -8.22 6.28
C LEU A 106 8.04 -9.05 5.71
N VAL A 107 8.99 -8.37 5.06
CA VAL A 107 10.19 -9.00 4.50
C VAL A 107 11.44 -8.21 4.85
N LEU A 108 12.58 -8.89 4.83
CA LEU A 108 13.89 -8.24 4.86
C LEU A 108 14.37 -8.03 3.44
N TRP A 109 14.68 -6.78 3.07
CA TRP A 109 15.16 -6.40 1.74
C TRP A 109 16.52 -5.70 1.81
N ALA A 110 17.34 -5.90 0.78
CA ALA A 110 18.56 -5.12 0.56
C ALA A 110 18.92 -5.06 -0.93
N ARG A 111 19.66 -4.02 -1.32
CA ARG A 111 20.26 -3.94 -2.66
C ARG A 111 21.17 -5.14 -2.93
N LYS A 112 21.36 -5.48 -4.21
CA LYS A 112 22.23 -6.59 -4.63
C LYS A 112 23.71 -6.36 -4.26
N ASP A 113 24.14 -5.10 -4.19
CA ASP A 113 25.49 -4.67 -3.82
C ASP A 113 25.66 -4.38 -2.31
N SER A 114 24.62 -4.61 -1.51
CA SER A 114 24.67 -4.32 -0.07
C SER A 114 25.62 -5.24 0.70
N PRO A 115 26.36 -4.72 1.71
CA PRO A 115 27.12 -5.56 2.63
C PRO A 115 26.25 -6.52 3.46
N ALA A 116 24.92 -6.32 3.51
CA ALA A 116 24.00 -7.26 4.14
C ALA A 116 23.86 -8.58 3.35
N GLN A 117 24.22 -8.61 2.07
CA GLN A 117 24.15 -9.84 1.27
C GLN A 117 25.18 -10.90 1.75
N PRO A 118 24.83 -12.22 1.66
CA PRO A 118 23.49 -12.75 1.40
C PRO A 118 22.55 -12.46 2.58
N LEU A 119 21.30 -12.12 2.26
CA LEU A 119 20.29 -11.69 3.23
C LEU A 119 19.91 -12.80 4.21
N SER A 120 19.99 -12.46 5.48
CA SER A 120 19.41 -13.19 6.61
C SER A 120 19.27 -12.24 7.81
N LEU A 121 18.46 -12.60 8.80
CA LEU A 121 18.42 -11.83 10.06
C LEU A 121 19.80 -11.75 10.73
N THR A 122 20.60 -12.83 10.68
CA THR A 122 21.96 -12.85 11.23
C THR A 122 22.92 -11.94 10.46
N SER A 123 22.70 -11.73 9.17
CA SER A 123 23.53 -10.84 8.32
C SER A 123 23.54 -9.39 8.82
N LEU A 124 22.44 -8.95 9.44
CA LEU A 124 22.27 -7.61 10.01
C LEU A 124 23.23 -7.33 11.16
N THR A 125 23.71 -8.40 11.79
CA THR A 125 24.60 -8.30 12.95
C THR A 125 26.07 -8.14 12.60
N ARG A 126 26.45 -8.32 11.32
CA ARG A 126 27.83 -8.16 10.83
C ARG A 126 28.31 -6.71 10.97
N ASP A 127 29.61 -6.51 11.17
CA ASP A 127 30.19 -5.17 11.39
C ASP A 127 30.09 -4.27 10.16
N LYS A 128 30.14 -4.86 8.96
CA LYS A 128 29.92 -4.14 7.69
C LYS A 128 28.48 -3.64 7.49
N VAL A 129 27.54 -4.04 8.34
CA VAL A 129 26.17 -3.53 8.37
C VAL A 129 26.05 -2.62 9.59
N SER A 130 25.87 -1.33 9.35
CA SER A 130 25.83 -0.27 10.35
C SER A 130 24.52 0.52 10.35
N ARG A 131 23.73 0.46 9.27
CA ARG A 131 22.44 1.14 9.14
C ARG A 131 21.37 0.22 8.56
N ILE A 132 20.29 0.02 9.31
CA ILE A 132 19.16 -0.84 8.97
C ILE A 132 17.89 -0.02 9.09
N ALA A 133 17.16 0.16 8.00
CA ALA A 133 15.94 0.93 8.00
C ALA A 133 14.79 0.13 8.64
N VAL A 134 14.06 0.76 9.54
CA VAL A 134 12.80 0.25 10.12
C VAL A 134 11.78 1.38 10.15
N ALA A 135 10.50 1.06 9.96
CA ALA A 135 9.46 2.06 10.18
C ALA A 135 9.25 2.27 11.69
N ASN A 136 8.81 3.46 12.08
CA ASN A 136 8.50 3.79 13.47
C ASN A 136 7.35 2.91 13.99
N GLU A 137 7.61 2.15 15.06
CA GLU A 137 6.64 1.22 15.65
C GLU A 137 5.41 1.88 16.27
N LEU A 138 5.48 3.17 16.62
CA LEU A 138 4.35 3.93 17.14
C LEU A 138 3.45 4.47 16.03
N HIS A 139 3.96 4.58 14.80
CA HIS A 139 3.25 5.23 13.69
C HIS A 139 2.80 4.25 12.60
N ALA A 140 3.60 3.21 12.37
CA ALA A 140 3.44 2.31 11.23
C ALA A 140 3.26 0.86 11.70
N PRO A 141 2.19 0.16 11.27
CA PRO A 141 1.96 -1.24 11.62
C PRO A 141 3.13 -2.17 11.25
N TYR A 142 3.75 -1.94 10.09
CA TYR A 142 4.95 -2.68 9.68
C TYR A 142 6.17 -2.40 10.56
N GLY A 143 6.26 -1.21 11.18
CA GLY A 143 7.29 -0.89 12.17
C GLY A 143 7.09 -1.68 13.46
N LEU A 144 5.85 -1.77 13.94
CA LEU A 144 5.49 -2.59 15.10
C LEU A 144 5.78 -4.07 14.83
N ALA A 145 5.40 -4.58 13.65
CA ALA A 145 5.71 -5.95 13.25
C ALA A 145 7.21 -6.21 13.22
N ALA A 146 8.00 -5.32 12.59
CA ALA A 146 9.45 -5.42 12.54
C ALA A 146 10.10 -5.45 13.92
N MET A 147 9.72 -4.53 14.82
CA MET A 147 10.30 -4.48 16.16
C MET A 147 9.86 -5.65 17.02
N THR A 148 8.63 -6.15 16.85
CA THR A 148 8.14 -7.36 17.54
C THR A 148 8.94 -8.58 17.11
N GLU A 149 9.16 -8.75 15.80
CA GLU A 149 9.98 -9.84 15.24
C GLU A 149 11.41 -9.80 15.79
N LEU A 150 12.06 -8.62 15.76
CA LEU A 150 13.44 -8.46 16.25
C LEU A 150 13.57 -8.75 17.75
N ARG A 151 12.59 -8.33 18.57
CA ARG A 151 12.53 -8.64 20.01
C ARG A 151 12.34 -10.13 20.26
N ALA A 152 11.40 -10.76 19.55
CA ALA A 152 11.14 -12.20 19.68
C ALA A 152 12.39 -13.04 19.35
N LEU A 153 13.20 -12.56 18.40
CA LEU A 153 14.47 -13.17 18.00
C LEU A 153 15.68 -12.75 18.87
N LYS A 154 15.48 -11.89 19.87
CA LYS A 154 16.53 -11.35 20.75
C LYS A 154 17.65 -10.63 19.97
N LEU A 155 17.28 -9.97 18.86
CA LEU A 155 18.19 -9.20 18.01
C LEU A 155 18.08 -7.69 18.25
N ASP A 156 17.02 -7.23 18.92
CA ASP A 156 16.73 -5.82 19.13
C ASP A 156 17.87 -5.09 19.84
N ASP A 157 18.40 -5.61 20.96
CA ASP A 157 19.52 -4.97 21.67
C ASP A 157 20.77 -4.81 20.79
N LYS A 158 21.08 -5.82 19.98
CA LYS A 158 22.26 -5.83 19.10
C LYS A 158 22.08 -4.91 17.89
N LEU A 159 20.85 -4.78 17.40
CA LEU A 159 20.55 -4.01 16.19
C LEU A 159 20.15 -2.57 16.49
N LYS A 160 19.66 -2.25 17.69
CA LYS A 160 19.26 -0.91 18.12
C LYS A 160 20.23 0.21 17.73
N PRO A 161 21.56 0.11 17.95
CA PRO A 161 22.49 1.16 17.54
C PRO A 161 22.64 1.32 16.02
N LYS A 162 22.14 0.36 15.24
CA LYS A 162 22.17 0.35 13.77
C LYS A 162 20.83 0.78 13.15
N LEU A 163 19.76 0.93 13.94
CA LEU A 163 18.44 1.21 13.39
C LEU A 163 18.34 2.66 12.91
N VAL A 164 17.86 2.82 11.68
CA VAL A 164 17.45 4.10 11.11
C VAL A 164 15.93 4.09 11.06
N VAL A 165 15.31 4.85 11.96
CA VAL A 165 13.85 4.90 12.09
C VAL A 165 13.28 5.85 11.04
N ALA A 166 12.42 5.33 10.16
CA ALA A 166 11.66 6.08 9.19
C ALA A 166 10.23 6.31 9.69
N GLU A 167 9.54 7.31 9.14
CA GLU A 167 8.16 7.66 9.49
C GLU A 167 7.17 6.55 9.12
N ASN A 168 7.34 5.95 7.94
CA ASN A 168 6.46 4.92 7.41
C ASN A 168 7.24 3.93 6.52
N ILE A 169 6.56 2.88 6.08
CA ILE A 169 7.18 1.76 5.37
C ILE A 169 7.71 2.12 3.98
N ALA A 170 7.13 3.12 3.31
CA ALA A 170 7.65 3.61 2.03
C ALA A 170 8.99 4.33 2.22
N GLN A 171 9.08 5.22 3.22
CA GLN A 171 10.34 5.88 3.55
C GLN A 171 11.41 4.88 4.03
N THR A 172 11.03 3.84 4.78
CA THR A 172 11.94 2.73 5.13
C THR A 172 12.54 2.10 3.87
N ALA A 173 11.71 1.84 2.87
CA ALA A 173 12.15 1.24 1.62
C ALA A 173 13.03 2.19 0.80
N GLU A 174 12.75 3.49 0.80
CA GLU A 174 13.61 4.51 0.17
C GLU A 174 14.99 4.61 0.82
N PHE A 175 15.08 4.56 2.15
CA PHE A 175 16.36 4.52 2.85
C PHE A 175 17.18 3.31 2.44
N ALA A 176 16.57 2.13 2.33
CA ALA A 176 17.26 0.92 1.87
C ALA A 176 17.67 1.03 0.38
N ALA A 177 16.76 1.49 -0.49
CA ALA A 177 17.00 1.58 -1.93
C ALA A 177 18.10 2.59 -2.29
N SER A 178 18.14 3.74 -1.61
CA SER A 178 19.19 4.73 -1.79
C SER A 178 20.56 4.28 -1.28
N GLY A 179 20.63 3.21 -0.48
CA GLY A 179 21.85 2.80 0.25
C GLY A 179 22.09 3.62 1.52
N ASN A 180 21.20 4.56 1.85
CA ASN A 180 21.21 5.26 3.14
C ASN A 180 21.02 4.28 4.30
N ALA A 181 20.39 3.13 4.09
CA ALA A 181 20.49 1.96 4.93
C ALA A 181 20.94 0.77 4.07
N GLN A 182 21.74 -0.13 4.64
CA GLN A 182 22.23 -1.29 3.91
C GLN A 182 21.18 -2.40 3.82
N ALA A 183 20.18 -2.39 4.70
CA ALA A 183 19.03 -3.26 4.64
C ALA A 183 17.80 -2.53 5.18
N GLY A 184 16.61 -3.04 4.89
CA GLY A 184 15.36 -2.55 5.48
C GLY A 184 14.36 -3.66 5.73
N LEU A 185 13.61 -3.56 6.82
CA LEU A 185 12.41 -4.36 7.03
C LEU A 185 11.22 -3.65 6.38
N ILE A 186 10.76 -4.16 5.24
CA ILE A 186 9.79 -3.51 4.35
C ILE A 186 8.58 -4.41 4.06
N SER A 187 7.53 -3.86 3.44
CA SER A 187 6.40 -4.66 2.97
C SER A 187 6.76 -5.47 1.73
N LEU A 188 6.16 -6.66 1.59
CA LEU A 188 6.27 -7.49 0.39
C LEU A 188 5.76 -6.76 -0.85
N THR A 189 4.76 -5.89 -0.71
CA THR A 189 4.23 -5.06 -1.80
C THR A 189 5.29 -4.17 -2.42
N ILE A 190 6.08 -3.49 -1.58
CA ILE A 190 7.17 -2.63 -2.06
C ILE A 190 8.30 -3.49 -2.60
N ALA A 191 8.71 -4.54 -1.86
CA ALA A 191 9.78 -5.45 -2.27
C ALA A 191 9.53 -6.14 -3.61
N SER A 192 8.26 -6.41 -3.93
CA SER A 192 7.83 -7.08 -5.17
C SER A 192 7.61 -6.12 -6.34
N SER A 193 7.64 -4.80 -6.11
CA SER A 193 7.52 -3.82 -7.17
C SER A 193 8.68 -3.93 -8.19
N PRO A 194 8.47 -3.56 -9.47
CA PRO A 194 9.50 -3.68 -10.50
C PRO A 194 10.83 -3.03 -10.10
N LYS A 195 10.78 -1.79 -9.58
CA LYS A 195 11.95 -1.03 -9.10
C LYS A 195 12.75 -1.79 -8.05
N PHE A 196 12.09 -2.39 -7.06
CA PHE A 196 12.77 -3.05 -5.94
C PHE A 196 13.29 -4.45 -6.28
N ARG A 197 12.63 -5.17 -7.21
CA ARG A 197 13.13 -6.44 -7.75
C ARG A 197 14.36 -6.24 -8.65
N GLU A 198 14.40 -5.15 -9.40
CA GLU A 198 15.57 -4.82 -10.22
C GLU A 198 16.78 -4.48 -9.34
N LEU A 199 16.57 -3.65 -8.32
CA LEU A 199 17.64 -3.11 -7.49
C LEU A 199 18.18 -4.07 -6.41
N GLY A 200 17.33 -4.97 -5.90
CA GLY A 200 17.64 -5.74 -4.70
C GLY A 200 17.11 -7.16 -4.70
N THR A 201 17.19 -7.76 -3.52
CA THR A 201 16.57 -9.05 -3.18
C THR A 201 15.86 -8.92 -1.85
N PHE A 202 14.94 -9.83 -1.57
CA PHE A 202 14.31 -9.95 -0.25
C PHE A 202 14.22 -11.40 0.18
N VAL A 203 14.10 -11.59 1.50
CA VAL A 203 13.80 -12.89 2.13
C VAL A 203 12.61 -12.73 3.06
N PRO A 204 11.72 -13.73 3.15
CA PRO A 204 10.67 -13.74 4.16
C PRO A 204 11.30 -13.83 5.55
N LEU A 205 10.59 -13.29 6.54
CA LEU A 205 10.92 -13.44 7.95
C LEU A 205 10.09 -14.58 8.55
N PRO A 206 10.50 -15.16 9.68
CA PRO A 206 9.56 -15.86 10.53
C PRO A 206 8.38 -14.92 10.86
N VAL A 207 7.20 -15.49 11.08
CA VAL A 207 6.01 -14.69 11.43
C VAL A 207 5.80 -14.81 12.94
N LEU A 208 6.54 -14.02 13.71
CA LEU A 208 6.44 -13.94 15.17
C LEU A 208 5.68 -12.68 15.64
N TYR A 209 5.21 -11.87 14.70
CA TYR A 209 4.32 -10.74 14.92
C TYR A 209 2.84 -11.12 14.68
N ALA A 210 1.92 -10.37 15.28
CA ALA A 210 0.48 -10.57 15.04
C ALA A 210 0.13 -10.31 13.56
N PRO A 211 -0.80 -11.06 12.94
CA PRO A 211 -1.13 -10.87 11.53
C PRO A 211 -1.44 -9.41 11.17
N LEU A 212 -0.83 -8.91 10.09
CA LEU A 212 -1.06 -7.55 9.59
C LEU A 212 -2.37 -7.49 8.81
N ILE A 213 -3.50 -7.65 9.51
CA ILE A 213 -4.85 -7.59 8.93
C ILE A 213 -5.14 -6.14 8.57
N GLN A 214 -5.14 -5.84 7.27
CA GLN A 214 -5.39 -4.52 6.72
C GLN A 214 -6.89 -4.29 6.58
N CYS A 215 -7.37 -3.16 7.09
CA CYS A 215 -8.79 -2.84 7.17
C CYS A 215 -9.14 -1.51 6.50
N ALA A 216 -10.34 -1.48 5.92
CA ALA A 216 -10.96 -0.33 5.30
C ALA A 216 -12.10 0.20 6.16
N VAL A 217 -12.29 1.52 6.18
CA VAL A 217 -13.52 2.18 6.67
C VAL A 217 -13.96 3.27 5.72
N VAL A 218 -15.28 3.45 5.63
CA VAL A 218 -15.90 4.60 4.98
C VAL A 218 -16.15 5.68 6.02
N MET A 219 -15.67 6.90 5.76
CA MET A 219 -15.79 8.02 6.68
C MET A 219 -17.19 8.62 6.64
N ARG A 220 -17.70 9.12 7.77
CA ARG A 220 -18.98 9.87 7.80
C ARG A 220 -18.91 11.18 7.02
N SER A 221 -17.72 11.76 6.93
CA SER A 221 -17.44 12.97 6.16
C SER A 221 -17.33 12.72 4.65
N ALA A 222 -17.48 11.46 4.19
CA ALA A 222 -17.44 11.14 2.77
C ALA A 222 -18.49 11.94 2.01
N LYS A 223 -18.09 12.56 0.89
CA LYS A 223 -18.97 13.40 0.07
C LYS A 223 -20.09 12.58 -0.58
N ASP A 224 -19.75 11.36 -0.98
CA ASP A 224 -20.69 10.35 -1.50
C ASP A 224 -20.43 9.02 -0.79
N PRO A 225 -21.14 8.77 0.34
CA PRO A 225 -20.98 7.54 1.10
C PRO A 225 -21.31 6.26 0.31
N ASP A 226 -22.16 6.34 -0.72
CA ASP A 226 -22.56 5.16 -1.49
C ASP A 226 -21.49 4.79 -2.52
N VAL A 227 -20.86 5.78 -3.16
CA VAL A 227 -19.66 5.56 -3.98
C VAL A 227 -18.51 5.01 -3.12
N ALA A 228 -18.30 5.55 -1.92
CA ALA A 228 -17.27 5.06 -1.00
C ALA A 228 -17.50 3.60 -0.57
N LYS A 229 -18.74 3.24 -0.20
CA LYS A 229 -19.11 1.85 0.10
C LYS A 229 -18.96 0.94 -1.11
N ALA A 230 -19.32 1.40 -2.30
CA ALA A 230 -19.18 0.62 -3.53
C ALA A 230 -17.70 0.33 -3.85
N PHE A 231 -16.80 1.27 -3.60
CA PHE A 231 -15.36 1.04 -3.73
C PHE A 231 -14.86 -0.01 -2.74
N VAL A 232 -15.22 0.09 -1.46
CA VAL A 232 -14.82 -0.91 -0.44
C VAL A 232 -15.37 -2.30 -0.80
N ALA A 233 -16.64 -2.39 -1.22
CA ALA A 233 -17.25 -3.65 -1.65
C ALA A 233 -16.54 -4.25 -2.89
N TRP A 234 -16.15 -3.41 -3.85
CA TRP A 234 -15.37 -3.83 -5.01
C TRP A 234 -13.98 -4.33 -4.63
N LEU A 235 -13.28 -3.63 -3.73
CA LEU A 235 -11.97 -4.03 -3.22
C LEU A 235 -12.00 -5.40 -2.52
N THR A 236 -13.11 -5.71 -1.84
CA THR A 236 -13.34 -7.02 -1.20
C THR A 236 -14.01 -8.06 -2.11
N SER A 237 -14.23 -7.75 -3.39
CA SER A 237 -14.82 -8.71 -4.32
C SER A 237 -13.83 -9.86 -4.62
N PRO A 238 -14.31 -11.09 -4.92
CA PRO A 238 -13.43 -12.23 -5.20
C PRO A 238 -12.39 -11.96 -6.29
N ALA A 239 -12.77 -11.22 -7.34
CA ALA A 239 -11.88 -10.88 -8.45
C ALA A 239 -10.70 -10.02 -7.98
N ILE A 240 -10.96 -9.01 -7.14
CA ILE A 240 -9.91 -8.14 -6.63
C ILE A 240 -9.09 -8.82 -5.54
N GLN A 241 -9.74 -9.57 -4.64
CA GLN A 241 -9.06 -10.39 -3.64
C GLN A 241 -8.06 -11.35 -4.27
N HIS A 242 -8.41 -12.04 -5.35
CA HIS A 242 -7.48 -12.91 -6.07
C HIS A 242 -6.26 -12.12 -6.60
N ARG A 243 -6.51 -10.94 -7.15
CA ARG A 243 -5.49 -10.07 -7.72
C ARG A 243 -4.54 -9.43 -6.71
N LEU A 244 -4.94 -9.28 -5.45
CA LEU A 244 -4.06 -8.75 -4.40
C LEU A 244 -2.75 -9.57 -4.27
N LYS A 245 -2.81 -10.86 -4.59
CA LYS A 245 -1.64 -11.76 -4.58
C LYS A 245 -0.56 -11.32 -5.55
N ASP A 246 -0.93 -10.79 -6.72
CA ASP A 246 0.01 -10.31 -7.73
C ASP A 246 0.84 -9.12 -7.23
N PHE A 247 0.28 -8.39 -6.25
CA PHE A 247 0.92 -7.27 -5.60
C PHE A 247 1.67 -7.64 -4.32
N GLY A 248 1.66 -8.91 -3.88
CA GLY A 248 2.30 -9.31 -2.63
C GLY A 248 1.47 -9.04 -1.37
N LEU A 249 0.15 -8.93 -1.52
CA LEU A 249 -0.82 -8.96 -0.43
C LEU A 249 -1.54 -10.30 -0.40
N GLU A 250 -1.81 -10.82 0.79
CA GLU A 250 -2.67 -12.00 0.94
C GLU A 250 -4.14 -11.56 1.00
N PRO A 251 -5.08 -12.30 0.38
CA PRO A 251 -6.50 -11.99 0.48
C PRO A 251 -7.01 -12.09 1.92
N ALA A 252 -7.89 -11.17 2.32
CA ALA A 252 -8.62 -11.30 3.59
C ALA A 252 -9.75 -12.33 3.51
N ILE A 253 -10.24 -12.60 2.30
CA ILE A 253 -11.25 -13.62 2.01
C ILE A 253 -10.61 -14.68 1.11
N PRO A 254 -10.55 -15.95 1.53
CA PRO A 254 -9.88 -17.02 0.78
C PRO A 254 -10.54 -17.35 -0.57
#